data_AF-A0A7S0B400-F1
#
_entry.id   AF-A0A7S0B400-F1
#
_cell.length_a   1.000
_cell.length_b   1.000
_cell.length_c   1.000
_cell.angle_alpha   90.00
_cell.angle_beta   90.00
_cell.angle_gamma   90.00
#
_symmetry.space_group_name_H-M   'P 1'
#
loop_
_entity.id
_entity.type
_entity.pdbx_description
1 polymer ?
#
loop_
_entity_poly.entity_id
_entity_poly.type
_entity_poly.pdbx_seq_one_letter_code
_entity_poly.pdbx_strand_id
1 'polypeptide(L)'
;SREHPSPAQDFTLTAGATCALLMAPLSEMLLPGGEGPRGRSAVHAAAGAAALAAGLLSALGLFFVGVEFGRATPHTHTAQMISLSAFNTSNVGTTSLAAGYSIDCYKYTGMTCLVTACNDVRNAECLGDKCMCGADSCVGADGVCRQETGYPEVASGFTLTNRKYSGQHLYMPSVAVFGQLKTTAFGSFFNSGKDTFVLHELPGRVAGHKDYFLSTEAYPDFVATIRATTGTAFSAFGAYEVGLDREFGPANLAVQVCDKGAGQVMIGSTGETATQWFYIHHGSWLVYGWGIGDPGDGGVWVADPPIPEGTLEPCGAL
;
A
#
# COMPACT_ATOMS: atom_id res chain seq x y z
N SER A 1 3.91 -7.73 53.06
CA SER A 1 3.30 -7.41 51.77
C SER A 1 2.85 -5.96 51.81
N ARG A 2 3.66 -5.04 51.26
CA ARG A 2 3.31 -3.62 51.14
C ARG A 2 3.34 -3.28 49.65
N GLU A 3 2.18 -3.00 49.10
CA GLU A 3 2.01 -2.46 47.76
C GLU A 3 2.39 -0.97 47.77
N HIS A 4 3.24 -0.57 46.83
CA HIS A 4 3.52 0.83 46.53
C HIS A 4 2.77 1.20 45.25
N PRO A 5 1.90 2.23 45.26
CA PRO A 5 1.33 2.78 44.05
C PRO A 5 2.31 3.76 43.38
N SER A 6 2.49 3.59 42.08
CA SER A 6 3.29 4.48 41.22
C SER A 6 2.44 5.70 40.77
N PRO A 7 2.98 6.92 40.69
CA PRO A 7 2.24 8.09 40.28
C PRO A 7 2.14 8.20 38.74
N ALA A 8 0.92 8.42 38.25
CA ALA A 8 0.66 8.81 36.87
C ALA A 8 1.13 10.27 36.64
N GLN A 9 1.88 10.49 35.56
CA GLN A 9 2.24 11.83 35.10
C GLN A 9 1.34 12.21 33.92
N ASP A 10 0.52 13.24 34.12
CA ASP A 10 -0.25 13.90 33.08
C ASP A 10 0.67 14.72 32.16
N PHE A 11 0.74 14.33 30.89
CA PHE A 11 1.35 15.15 29.84
C PHE A 11 0.25 15.90 29.08
N THR A 12 0.13 17.20 29.36
CA THR A 12 -0.73 18.12 28.59
C THR A 12 0.06 18.64 27.39
N LEU A 13 -0.33 18.23 26.17
CA LEU A 13 0.29 18.68 24.93
C LEU A 13 -0.54 19.81 24.32
N THR A 14 -0.02 21.04 24.37
CA THR A 14 -0.58 22.21 23.69
C THR A 14 -0.32 22.11 22.18
N ALA A 15 -1.39 21.89 21.40
CA ALA A 15 -1.35 21.89 19.94
C ALA A 15 -1.29 23.33 19.40
N GLY A 16 -0.22 23.64 18.67
CA GLY A 16 -0.09 24.88 17.89
C GLY A 16 -0.95 24.81 16.63
N ALA A 17 -1.86 25.76 16.48
CA ALA A 17 -2.70 25.92 15.30
C ALA A 17 -1.84 26.27 14.07
N THR A 18 -1.82 25.39 13.08
CA THR A 18 -1.24 25.68 11.76
C THR A 18 -2.36 25.79 10.74
N CYS A 19 -2.31 26.87 9.97
CA CYS A 19 -3.35 27.36 9.07
C CYS A 19 -3.67 26.36 7.95
N ALA A 20 -4.89 25.82 7.96
CA ALA A 20 -5.44 25.01 6.87
C ALA A 20 -5.95 25.94 5.75
N LEU A 21 -5.25 25.95 4.61
CA LEU A 21 -5.77 26.53 3.37
C LEU A 21 -6.81 25.59 2.77
N LEU A 22 -8.06 26.06 2.76
CA LEU A 22 -9.21 25.45 2.09
C LEU A 22 -8.97 25.40 0.57
N MET A 23 -9.01 24.20 0.00
CA MET A 23 -9.31 23.98 -1.42
C MET A 23 -10.52 23.05 -1.50
N ALA A 24 -11.70 23.64 -1.63
CA ALA A 24 -12.92 22.94 -2.01
C ALA A 24 -13.09 23.07 -3.54
N PRO A 25 -13.39 21.99 -4.28
CA PRO A 25 -13.83 22.13 -5.66
C PRO A 25 -15.28 22.61 -5.70
N LEU A 26 -15.47 23.84 -6.18
CA LEU A 26 -16.74 24.31 -6.74
C LEU A 26 -17.06 23.45 -7.98
N SER A 27 -17.99 22.50 -7.88
CA SER A 27 -18.83 22.02 -8.99
C SER A 27 -19.86 21.02 -8.45
N GLU A 28 -20.91 21.52 -7.80
CA GLU A 28 -22.27 20.91 -7.76
C GLU A 28 -23.19 21.72 -6.83
N MET A 29 -23.37 22.99 -7.16
CA MET A 29 -24.55 23.72 -6.71
C MET A 29 -24.93 24.63 -7.86
N LEU A 30 -25.94 24.23 -8.64
CA LEU A 30 -26.94 25.08 -9.30
C LEU A 30 -27.71 24.24 -10.34
N LEU A 31 -28.76 23.57 -9.89
CA LEU A 31 -29.96 23.37 -10.72
C LEU A 31 -31.18 23.80 -9.90
N PRO A 32 -31.79 24.97 -10.18
CA PRO A 32 -33.16 25.18 -9.82
C PRO A 32 -34.05 24.62 -10.93
N GLY A 33 -34.92 23.68 -10.55
CA GLY A 33 -36.11 23.34 -11.32
C GLY A 33 -37.10 24.51 -11.36
N GLY A 34 -37.83 24.61 -12.47
CA GLY A 34 -38.93 25.57 -12.63
C GLY A 34 -39.68 25.34 -13.93
N GLU A 35 -40.83 24.66 -13.84
CA GLU A 35 -41.88 24.65 -14.85
C GLU A 35 -42.60 26.02 -14.92
N GLY A 36 -43.05 26.43 -16.12
CA GLY A 36 -44.16 27.39 -16.25
C GLY A 36 -44.14 28.32 -17.48
N PRO A 37 -45.23 28.43 -18.28
CA PRO A 37 -45.21 28.98 -19.64
C PRO A 37 -45.77 30.43 -19.76
N ARG A 38 -45.35 31.15 -20.83
CA ARG A 38 -46.16 32.04 -21.72
C ARG A 38 -45.30 33.06 -22.48
N GLY A 39 -45.43 33.04 -23.81
CA GLY A 39 -45.92 34.19 -24.59
C GLY A 39 -44.98 35.33 -25.03
N ARG A 40 -44.84 35.44 -26.36
CA ARG A 40 -44.67 36.65 -27.22
C ARG A 40 -43.30 37.36 -27.36
N SER A 41 -42.79 37.23 -28.60
CA SER A 41 -42.38 38.24 -29.60
C SER A 41 -41.36 39.36 -29.32
N ALA A 42 -40.58 39.59 -30.39
CA ALA A 42 -39.73 40.74 -30.78
C ALA A 42 -38.32 40.74 -30.15
N VAL A 43 -37.25 40.35 -30.85
CA VAL A 43 -36.56 40.99 -32.00
C VAL A 43 -35.72 42.21 -31.59
N HIS A 44 -34.41 42.06 -31.89
CA HIS A 44 -33.30 43.01 -32.02
C HIS A 44 -32.35 43.30 -30.84
N ALA A 45 -31.06 43.17 -31.22
CA ALA A 45 -29.89 43.91 -30.77
C ALA A 45 -29.32 43.52 -29.40
N ALA A 46 -28.01 43.43 -29.18
CA ALA A 46 -26.84 43.54 -30.03
C ALA A 46 -25.65 42.96 -29.25
N ALA A 47 -24.62 42.61 -30.01
CA ALA A 47 -23.20 42.61 -29.71
C ALA A 47 -22.74 42.88 -28.25
N GLY A 48 -21.93 41.95 -27.73
CA GLY A 48 -20.92 42.30 -26.71
C GLY A 48 -20.72 41.25 -25.63
N ALA A 49 -20.13 40.09 -25.96
CA ALA A 49 -19.48 39.23 -24.96
C ALA A 49 -18.49 38.24 -25.61
N ALA A 50 -17.62 38.74 -26.49
CA ALA A 50 -16.49 37.97 -27.02
C ALA A 50 -15.18 38.52 -26.41
N ALA A 51 -15.03 38.42 -25.08
CA ALA A 51 -13.77 38.79 -24.41
C ALA A 51 -13.63 38.21 -22.99
N LEU A 52 -14.07 36.98 -22.72
CA LEU A 52 -13.76 36.31 -21.42
C LEU A 52 -13.48 34.80 -21.53
N ALA A 53 -13.26 34.26 -22.73
CA ALA A 53 -13.07 32.81 -22.93
C ALA A 53 -11.61 32.37 -23.16
N ALA A 54 -10.63 33.29 -23.11
CA ALA A 54 -9.21 32.97 -23.36
C ALA A 54 -8.31 33.04 -22.10
N GLY A 55 -8.87 33.38 -20.93
CA GLY A 55 -8.09 33.63 -19.71
C GLY A 55 -8.14 32.54 -18.62
N LEU A 56 -8.91 31.46 -18.83
CA LEU A 56 -9.18 30.47 -17.76
C LEU A 56 -8.81 29.03 -18.12
N LEU A 57 -8.26 28.78 -19.32
CA LEU A 57 -7.74 27.46 -19.71
C LEU A 57 -6.22 27.31 -19.50
N SER A 58 -5.50 28.38 -19.16
CA SER A 58 -4.05 28.32 -18.90
C SER A 58 -3.67 28.16 -17.42
N ALA A 59 -4.62 28.27 -16.48
CA ALA A 59 -4.34 28.18 -15.05
C ALA A 59 -4.59 26.78 -14.44
N LEU A 60 -5.32 25.90 -15.15
CA LEU A 60 -5.57 24.52 -14.72
C LEU A 60 -4.52 23.51 -15.21
N GLY A 61 -3.63 23.91 -16.12
CA GLY A 61 -2.58 23.03 -16.69
C GLY A 61 -1.25 23.04 -15.95
N LEU A 62 -1.04 23.91 -14.97
CA LEU A 62 0.29 24.13 -14.36
C LEU A 62 0.43 23.70 -12.89
N PHE A 63 -0.62 23.13 -12.27
CA PHE A 63 -0.55 22.65 -10.88
C PHE A 63 -0.42 21.13 -10.72
N PHE A 64 -0.46 20.34 -11.80
CA PHE A 64 -0.33 18.87 -11.72
C PHE A 64 1.08 18.33 -11.98
N VAL A 65 2.09 19.16 -12.26
CA VAL A 65 3.45 18.68 -12.63
C VAL A 65 4.56 19.12 -11.65
N GLY A 66 4.25 19.93 -10.64
CA GLY A 66 5.29 20.61 -9.86
C GLY A 66 5.25 20.36 -8.37
N VAL A 67 5.67 19.16 -7.90
CA VAL A 67 6.52 18.93 -6.70
C VAL A 67 6.66 17.42 -6.40
N GLU A 68 7.24 16.62 -7.30
CA GLU A 68 7.86 15.33 -6.90
C GLU A 68 9.30 15.16 -7.44
N PHE A 69 9.83 16.12 -8.21
CA PHE A 69 11.24 16.12 -8.61
C PHE A 69 12.12 16.67 -7.48
N GLY A 70 12.72 15.80 -6.67
CA GLY A 70 13.76 16.26 -5.75
C GLY A 70 14.27 15.30 -4.68
N ARG A 71 13.70 14.10 -4.54
CA ARG A 71 14.26 13.07 -3.66
C ARG A 71 14.21 11.72 -4.36
N ALA A 72 15.26 11.41 -5.11
CA ALA A 72 15.56 10.02 -5.42
C ALA A 72 15.88 9.34 -4.09
N THR A 73 14.89 8.73 -3.45
CA THR A 73 15.21 7.52 -2.70
C THR A 73 15.75 6.57 -3.76
N PRO A 74 17.02 6.15 -3.68
CA PRO A 74 17.46 5.10 -4.57
C PRO A 74 16.61 3.90 -4.16
N HIS A 75 15.59 3.58 -4.97
CA HIS A 75 15.41 2.19 -5.30
C HIS A 75 16.80 1.76 -5.74
N THR A 76 17.51 1.06 -4.86
CA THR A 76 18.74 0.40 -5.22
C THR A 76 18.35 -0.72 -6.18
N HIS A 77 17.88 -0.35 -7.36
CA HIS A 77 18.02 -1.14 -8.57
C HIS A 77 19.52 -1.18 -8.84
N THR A 78 20.27 -1.88 -7.98
CA THR A 78 21.53 -2.44 -8.42
C THR A 78 21.14 -3.42 -9.50
N ALA A 79 21.13 -2.96 -10.75
CA ALA A 79 21.27 -3.81 -11.91
C ALA A 79 22.61 -4.52 -11.72
N GLN A 80 22.60 -5.61 -10.96
CA GLN A 80 23.76 -6.46 -10.81
C GLN A 80 23.91 -7.20 -12.12
N MET A 81 24.86 -6.78 -12.95
CA MET A 81 25.48 -7.73 -13.85
C MET A 81 26.05 -8.84 -12.97
N ILE A 82 25.42 -10.02 -13.01
CA ILE A 82 25.98 -11.23 -12.40
C ILE A 82 27.23 -11.58 -13.21
N SER A 83 28.37 -11.02 -12.81
CA SER A 83 29.67 -11.48 -13.26
C SER A 83 30.04 -12.68 -12.39
N LEU A 84 29.94 -13.90 -12.94
CA LEU A 84 30.55 -15.08 -12.34
C LEU A 84 32.07 -14.95 -12.42
N SER A 85 32.67 -14.18 -11.51
CA SER A 85 34.10 -14.20 -11.26
C SER A 85 34.32 -14.67 -9.83
N ALA A 86 34.99 -15.80 -9.68
CA ALA A 86 35.41 -16.37 -8.41
C ALA A 86 36.29 -15.35 -7.66
N PHE A 87 35.75 -14.72 -6.62
CA PHE A 87 36.52 -13.87 -5.72
C PHE A 87 36.46 -14.35 -4.28
N ASN A 88 37.65 -14.32 -3.72
CA ASN A 88 38.03 -14.66 -2.37
C ASN A 88 37.37 -13.70 -1.36
N THR A 89 37.00 -14.24 -0.21
CA THR A 89 36.34 -13.62 0.94
C THR A 89 36.92 -12.27 1.36
N SER A 90 36.05 -11.25 1.49
CA SER A 90 35.84 -10.39 2.67
C SER A 90 35.13 -9.08 2.26
N ASN A 91 33.91 -8.87 2.76
CA ASN A 91 33.11 -7.63 2.69
C ASN A 91 32.65 -7.16 1.29
N VAL A 92 31.97 -8.03 0.56
CA VAL A 92 31.05 -7.57 -0.51
C VAL A 92 29.68 -7.41 0.13
N GLY A 93 29.09 -6.21 0.03
CA GLY A 93 27.71 -5.97 0.43
C GLY A 93 26.80 -7.00 -0.23
N THR A 94 26.29 -7.93 0.56
CA THR A 94 25.35 -8.96 0.12
C THR A 94 24.12 -8.25 -0.41
N THR A 95 23.75 -8.52 -1.66
CA THR A 95 22.46 -8.08 -2.17
C THR A 95 21.32 -8.65 -1.35
N SER A 96 20.18 -7.97 -1.35
CA SER A 96 18.94 -8.40 -0.67
C SER A 96 18.62 -9.88 -0.94
N LEU A 97 18.83 -10.31 -2.19
CA LEU A 97 18.67 -11.70 -2.63
C LEU A 97 19.64 -12.67 -1.93
N ALA A 98 20.90 -12.27 -1.75
CA ALA A 98 21.90 -13.07 -1.03
C ALA A 98 21.68 -13.08 0.49
N ALA A 99 21.00 -12.06 1.03
CA ALA A 99 20.67 -11.96 2.44
C ALA A 99 19.32 -12.60 2.79
N GLY A 100 18.63 -13.25 1.85
CA GLY A 100 17.36 -13.95 2.12
C GLY A 100 16.15 -13.03 2.29
N TYR A 101 16.19 -11.84 1.68
CA TYR A 101 15.08 -10.88 1.66
C TYR A 101 14.41 -10.89 0.27
N SER A 102 14.05 -12.08 -0.23
CA SER A 102 13.33 -12.22 -1.50
C SER A 102 11.83 -12.35 -1.26
N ILE A 103 11.03 -11.92 -2.24
CA ILE A 103 9.60 -12.20 -2.24
C ILE A 103 9.31 -13.70 -2.39
N ASP A 104 10.16 -14.44 -3.09
CA ASP A 104 9.96 -15.89 -3.26
C ASP A 104 10.21 -16.65 -1.96
N CYS A 105 11.11 -16.16 -1.11
CA CYS A 105 11.48 -16.81 0.13
C CYS A 105 12.11 -15.81 1.08
N TYR A 106 11.30 -15.24 1.96
CA TYR A 106 11.76 -14.32 2.97
C TYR A 106 12.28 -15.11 4.18
N LYS A 107 13.45 -14.74 4.70
CA LYS A 107 14.12 -15.53 5.74
C LYS A 107 14.10 -14.88 7.11
N TYR A 108 13.90 -13.57 7.21
CA TYR A 108 13.95 -12.90 8.49
C TYR A 108 12.67 -13.07 9.31
N THR A 109 12.80 -13.55 10.54
CA THR A 109 11.64 -13.88 11.39
C THR A 109 10.98 -12.69 12.08
N GLY A 110 11.61 -11.51 12.04
CA GLY A 110 11.16 -10.34 12.78
C GLY A 110 11.80 -10.18 14.17
N MET A 111 12.79 -10.99 14.53
CA MET A 111 13.45 -10.93 15.83
C MET A 111 14.97 -10.84 15.70
N THR A 112 15.60 -10.21 16.68
CA THR A 112 17.05 -10.16 16.83
C THR A 112 17.53 -11.24 17.81
N CYS A 113 18.79 -11.65 17.67
CA CYS A 113 19.47 -12.57 18.59
C CYS A 113 20.61 -11.92 19.38
N LEU A 114 20.61 -10.59 19.47
CA LEU A 114 21.67 -9.84 20.15
C LEU A 114 21.67 -10.07 21.67
N VAL A 115 20.49 -10.20 22.27
CA VAL A 115 20.31 -10.31 23.73
C VAL A 115 19.80 -11.69 24.16
N THR A 116 19.05 -12.36 23.30
CA THR A 116 18.42 -13.65 23.57
C THR A 116 18.60 -14.53 22.34
N ALA A 117 18.83 -15.84 22.53
CA ALA A 117 18.85 -16.77 21.42
C ALA A 117 17.51 -16.74 20.66
N CYS A 118 17.55 -17.16 19.39
CA CYS A 118 16.33 -17.33 18.60
C CYS A 118 15.41 -18.36 19.28
N ASN A 119 14.12 -18.07 19.30
CA ASN A 119 13.14 -18.94 19.94
C ASN A 119 13.02 -20.26 19.14
N ASP A 120 13.21 -21.39 19.82
CA ASP A 120 13.14 -22.74 19.23
C ASP A 120 11.83 -22.99 18.48
N VAL A 121 10.71 -22.40 18.92
CA VAL A 121 9.39 -22.52 18.27
C VAL A 121 9.41 -22.02 16.83
N ARG A 122 10.30 -21.08 16.50
CA ARG A 122 10.42 -20.51 15.16
C ARG A 122 11.35 -21.31 14.24
N ASN A 123 12.06 -22.33 14.74
CA ASN A 123 13.05 -23.09 13.96
C ASN A 123 14.07 -22.21 13.22
N ALA A 124 14.51 -21.13 13.86
CA ALA A 124 15.37 -20.11 13.25
C ALA A 124 16.79 -20.17 13.81
N GLU A 125 17.76 -19.75 13.00
CA GLU A 125 19.18 -19.65 13.35
C GLU A 125 19.60 -18.19 13.53
N CYS A 126 20.57 -17.96 14.41
CA CYS A 126 21.12 -16.62 14.62
C CYS A 126 22.20 -16.32 13.58
N LEU A 127 21.91 -15.43 12.64
CA LEU A 127 22.82 -14.98 11.59
C LEU A 127 23.00 -13.46 11.67
N GLY A 128 24.23 -12.99 11.89
CA GLY A 128 24.60 -11.57 11.89
C GLY A 128 24.12 -10.71 13.07
N ASP A 129 23.12 -11.18 13.83
CA ASP A 129 22.35 -10.52 14.91
C ASP A 129 20.83 -10.70 14.74
N LYS A 130 20.42 -11.40 13.68
CA LYS A 130 19.03 -11.65 13.32
C LYS A 130 18.68 -13.12 13.44
N CYS A 131 17.42 -13.38 13.77
CA CYS A 131 16.85 -14.72 13.67
C CYS A 131 16.35 -14.94 12.26
N MET A 132 17.06 -15.80 11.52
CA MET A 132 16.81 -16.09 10.12
C MET A 132 16.52 -17.58 9.90
N CYS A 133 15.70 -17.89 8.91
CA CYS A 133 15.50 -19.25 8.45
C CYS A 133 16.74 -19.77 7.72
N GLY A 134 16.96 -21.08 7.80
CA GLY A 134 18.09 -21.77 7.16
C GLY A 134 18.02 -21.73 5.62
N ALA A 135 18.97 -22.43 4.97
CA ALA A 135 19.11 -22.43 3.51
C ALA A 135 17.83 -22.88 2.78
N ASP A 136 17.24 -23.98 3.23
CA ASP A 136 16.10 -24.66 2.59
C ASP A 136 14.76 -24.37 3.30
N SER A 137 14.64 -23.19 3.90
CA SER A 137 13.45 -22.80 4.64
C SER A 137 13.12 -21.33 4.47
N CYS A 138 11.82 -21.04 4.40
CA CYS A 138 11.29 -19.69 4.35
C CYS A 138 10.48 -19.42 5.61
N VAL A 139 10.35 -18.14 5.97
CA VAL A 139 9.52 -17.74 7.10
C VAL A 139 8.05 -17.76 6.69
N GLY A 140 7.18 -18.21 7.58
CA GLY A 140 5.75 -18.01 7.44
C GLY A 140 5.27 -16.64 7.88
N ALA A 141 3.98 -16.36 7.64
CA ALA A 141 3.33 -15.14 8.11
C ALA A 141 3.38 -14.98 9.64
N ASP A 142 3.33 -16.11 10.36
CA ASP A 142 3.48 -16.20 11.81
C ASP A 142 4.93 -16.07 12.31
N GLY A 143 5.89 -15.91 11.40
CA GLY A 143 7.30 -15.77 11.73
C GLY A 143 8.02 -17.07 12.08
N VAL A 144 7.43 -18.22 11.78
CA VAL A 144 8.02 -19.56 11.98
C VAL A 144 8.65 -20.05 10.67
N CYS A 145 9.87 -20.56 10.74
CA CYS A 145 10.58 -21.15 9.60
C CYS A 145 10.01 -22.53 9.26
N ARG A 146 9.74 -22.74 7.97
CA ARG A 146 9.21 -23.99 7.41
C ARG A 146 10.07 -24.43 6.24
N GLN A 147 10.22 -25.75 6.09
CA GLN A 147 10.94 -26.34 4.95
C GLN A 147 10.12 -26.15 3.68
N GLU A 148 10.37 -25.03 3.04
CA GLU A 148 9.71 -24.52 1.83
C GLU A 148 10.84 -23.95 0.99
N THR A 149 10.87 -24.26 -0.31
CA THR A 149 11.88 -23.71 -1.23
C THR A 149 11.45 -22.36 -1.83
N GLY A 150 10.18 -21.99 -1.65
CA GLY A 150 9.63 -20.71 -2.03
C GLY A 150 8.12 -20.66 -1.80
N TYR A 151 7.56 -19.45 -1.83
CA TYR A 151 6.13 -19.22 -1.68
C TYR A 151 5.40 -19.49 -3.00
N PRO A 152 4.22 -20.15 -2.95
CA PRO A 152 3.42 -20.33 -4.14
C PRO A 152 2.88 -18.98 -4.65
N GLU A 153 3.12 -18.70 -5.93
CA GLU A 153 2.47 -17.61 -6.65
C GLU A 153 0.99 -17.96 -6.86
N VAL A 154 0.11 -17.15 -6.27
CA VAL A 154 -1.35 -17.33 -6.33
C VAL A 154 -1.93 -16.67 -7.58
N ALA A 155 -1.40 -15.49 -7.92
CA ALA A 155 -1.75 -14.73 -9.11
C ALA A 155 -0.61 -13.78 -9.48
N SER A 156 -0.47 -13.52 -10.77
CA SER A 156 0.48 -12.56 -11.32
C SER A 156 -0.11 -11.86 -12.54
N GLY A 157 0.49 -10.74 -12.96
CA GLY A 157 0.05 -10.02 -14.15
C GLY A 157 -1.31 -9.32 -14.02
N PHE A 158 -1.82 -9.08 -12.80
CA PHE A 158 -3.15 -8.48 -12.59
C PHE A 158 -3.09 -7.04 -12.11
N THR A 159 -4.10 -6.25 -12.48
CA THR A 159 -4.31 -4.89 -11.96
C THR A 159 -5.41 -4.89 -10.91
N LEU A 160 -5.43 -3.86 -10.05
CA LEU A 160 -6.44 -3.70 -9.01
C LEU A 160 -7.18 -2.37 -9.20
N THR A 161 -8.43 -2.44 -9.65
CA THR A 161 -9.28 -1.26 -9.88
C THR A 161 -10.21 -1.02 -8.70
N ASN A 162 -10.26 0.19 -8.15
CA ASN A 162 -11.19 0.47 -7.07
C ASN A 162 -12.65 0.41 -7.54
N ARG A 163 -13.52 -0.25 -6.77
CA ARG A 163 -14.93 -0.43 -7.13
C ARG A 163 -15.71 0.89 -7.11
N LYS A 164 -15.52 1.73 -6.10
CA LYS A 164 -16.22 3.02 -5.97
C LYS A 164 -15.78 4.04 -7.02
N TYR A 165 -14.48 4.07 -7.31
CA TYR A 165 -13.87 4.99 -8.25
C TYR A 165 -13.44 4.23 -9.50
N SER A 166 -14.43 3.79 -10.30
CA SER A 166 -14.17 2.99 -11.50
C SER A 166 -13.23 3.75 -12.45
N GLY A 167 -12.14 3.07 -12.85
CA GLY A 167 -11.05 3.67 -13.62
C GLY A 167 -9.89 4.21 -12.78
N GLN A 168 -9.92 4.07 -11.45
CA GLN A 168 -8.75 4.30 -10.59
C GLN A 168 -8.09 2.97 -10.26
N HIS A 169 -6.88 2.75 -10.76
CA HIS A 169 -6.08 1.56 -10.53
C HIS A 169 -5.07 1.81 -9.43
N LEU A 170 -4.88 0.84 -8.53
CA LEU A 170 -3.83 0.84 -7.53
C LEU A 170 -2.46 0.78 -8.21
N TYR A 171 -1.47 1.52 -7.70
CA TYR A 171 -0.08 1.38 -8.14
C TYR A 171 0.92 1.73 -7.04
N MET A 172 2.14 1.21 -7.17
CA MET A 172 3.29 1.50 -6.32
C MET A 172 4.11 2.66 -6.91
N PRO A 173 4.12 3.85 -6.30
CA PRO A 173 4.79 5.01 -6.86
C PRO A 173 6.32 4.94 -6.65
N SER A 174 7.05 4.85 -7.75
CA SER A 174 8.52 4.81 -7.76
C SER A 174 9.27 5.90 -6.98
N VAL A 175 8.66 7.06 -6.72
CA VAL A 175 9.33 8.21 -6.09
C VAL A 175 8.37 9.02 -5.20
N ALA A 176 7.45 8.36 -4.47
CA ALA A 176 6.62 9.08 -3.52
C ALA A 176 7.38 9.43 -2.25
N VAL A 177 7.21 10.65 -1.74
CA VAL A 177 7.91 11.20 -0.57
C VAL A 177 7.70 10.36 0.72
N PHE A 178 6.82 9.37 0.73
CA PHE A 178 6.64 8.45 1.85
C PHE A 178 6.37 7.00 1.42
N GLY A 179 6.53 6.65 0.14
CA GLY A 179 6.18 5.32 -0.38
C GLY A 179 4.70 4.94 -0.24
N GLN A 180 3.80 5.88 0.04
CA GLN A 180 2.38 5.56 0.19
C GLN A 180 1.78 5.15 -1.17
N LEU A 181 1.05 4.05 -1.22
CA LEU A 181 0.35 3.59 -2.41
C LEU A 181 -0.65 4.65 -2.86
N LYS A 182 -0.84 4.71 -4.17
CA LYS A 182 -1.71 5.68 -4.81
C LYS A 182 -2.62 5.00 -5.82
N THR A 183 -3.61 5.74 -6.30
CA THR A 183 -4.36 5.36 -7.48
C THR A 183 -4.10 6.27 -8.67
N THR A 184 -4.29 5.73 -9.85
CA THR A 184 -4.11 6.42 -11.12
C THR A 184 -5.23 6.09 -12.09
N ALA A 185 -5.61 7.05 -12.92
CA ALA A 185 -6.49 6.83 -14.07
C ALA A 185 -5.72 6.52 -15.36
N PHE A 186 -4.38 6.55 -15.32
CA PHE A 186 -3.58 6.20 -16.47
C PHE A 186 -3.61 4.70 -16.69
N GLY A 187 -3.82 4.27 -17.95
CA GLY A 187 -3.73 2.87 -18.32
C GLY A 187 -2.32 2.31 -18.10
N SER A 188 -2.23 1.00 -17.87
CA SER A 188 -1.00 0.31 -17.43
C SER A 188 0.22 0.51 -18.31
N PHE A 189 0.02 0.77 -19.60
CA PHE A 189 1.09 1.14 -20.52
C PHE A 189 1.94 2.32 -20.01
N PHE A 190 1.31 3.32 -19.37
CA PHE A 190 2.02 4.48 -18.84
C PHE A 190 2.61 4.25 -17.44
N ASN A 191 2.17 3.21 -16.74
CA ASN A 191 2.63 2.90 -15.39
C ASN A 191 3.89 2.02 -15.38
N SER A 192 4.32 1.47 -16.52
CA SER A 192 5.56 0.66 -16.62
C SER A 192 5.62 -0.50 -15.62
N GLY A 193 4.49 -1.21 -15.45
CA GLY A 193 4.37 -2.37 -14.55
C GLY A 193 4.20 -2.05 -13.07
N LYS A 194 4.13 -0.76 -12.69
CA LYS A 194 3.93 -0.32 -11.29
C LYS A 194 2.51 -0.55 -10.77
N ASP A 195 1.58 -0.88 -11.65
CA ASP A 195 0.18 -1.20 -11.38
C ASP A 195 -0.15 -2.66 -11.69
N THR A 196 0.86 -3.46 -12.05
CA THR A 196 0.73 -4.89 -12.33
C THR A 196 1.30 -5.65 -11.13
N PHE A 197 0.43 -6.40 -10.45
CA PHE A 197 0.71 -7.01 -9.17
C PHE A 197 1.01 -8.50 -9.27
N VAL A 198 1.79 -8.97 -8.30
CA VAL A 198 2.07 -10.39 -8.06
C VAL A 198 1.73 -10.69 -6.60
N LEU A 199 1.03 -11.81 -6.38
CA LEU A 199 0.54 -12.24 -5.07
C LEU A 199 1.14 -13.60 -4.71
N HIS A 200 1.88 -13.65 -3.60
CA HIS A 200 2.48 -14.87 -3.07
C HIS A 200 1.83 -15.24 -1.73
N GLU A 201 1.39 -16.49 -1.57
CA GLU A 201 0.84 -16.97 -0.29
C GLU A 201 1.97 -17.35 0.66
N LEU A 202 1.94 -16.77 1.87
CA LEU A 202 2.89 -17.12 2.92
C LEU A 202 2.41 -18.36 3.68
N PRO A 203 3.32 -19.26 4.08
CA PRO A 203 2.93 -20.41 4.86
C PRO A 203 2.58 -20.00 6.30
N GLY A 204 1.77 -20.82 6.96
CA GLY A 204 1.24 -20.48 8.29
C GLY A 204 0.00 -19.58 8.22
N ARG A 205 -0.48 -19.15 9.39
CA ARG A 205 -1.69 -18.33 9.53
C ARG A 205 -1.53 -17.34 10.66
N VAL A 206 -2.02 -16.12 10.48
CA VAL A 206 -2.10 -15.09 11.53
C VAL A 206 -3.56 -14.80 11.80
N ALA A 207 -3.96 -14.82 13.07
CA ALA A 207 -5.36 -14.67 13.48
C ALA A 207 -6.34 -15.61 12.76
N GLY A 208 -5.87 -16.79 12.34
CA GLY A 208 -6.68 -17.79 11.64
C GLY A 208 -6.80 -17.58 10.13
N HIS A 209 -6.16 -16.56 9.55
CA HIS A 209 -6.24 -16.22 8.14
C HIS A 209 -4.97 -16.53 7.38
N LYS A 210 -5.11 -16.72 6.06
CA LYS A 210 -3.97 -16.69 5.13
C LYS A 210 -3.48 -15.27 4.93
N ASP A 211 -2.16 -15.13 4.86
CA ASP A 211 -1.48 -13.88 4.62
C ASP A 211 -0.61 -14.01 3.37
N TYR A 212 -0.36 -12.88 2.71
CA TYR A 212 0.24 -12.82 1.40
C TYR A 212 1.27 -11.70 1.32
N PHE A 213 2.26 -11.88 0.45
CA PHE A 213 3.03 -10.75 -0.08
C PHE A 213 2.40 -10.27 -1.38
N LEU A 214 2.12 -8.97 -1.43
CA LEU A 214 1.58 -8.29 -2.60
C LEU A 214 2.65 -7.31 -3.12
N SER A 215 3.29 -7.63 -4.23
CA SER A 215 4.29 -6.78 -4.89
C SER A 215 3.81 -6.32 -6.26
N THR A 216 4.64 -5.54 -6.95
CA THR A 216 4.42 -5.23 -8.37
C THR A 216 5.54 -5.83 -9.21
N GLU A 217 5.27 -6.11 -10.48
CA GLU A 217 6.28 -6.61 -11.42
C GLU A 217 7.46 -5.63 -11.55
N ALA A 218 7.20 -4.32 -11.43
CA ALA A 218 8.23 -3.30 -11.44
C ALA A 218 9.10 -3.27 -10.18
N TYR A 219 8.56 -3.73 -9.04
CA TYR A 219 9.22 -3.67 -7.72
C TYR A 219 9.12 -5.01 -6.98
N PRO A 220 9.83 -6.06 -7.43
CA PRO A 220 9.77 -7.38 -6.82
C PRO A 220 10.37 -7.41 -5.39
N ASP A 221 11.26 -6.47 -5.07
CA ASP A 221 11.89 -6.35 -3.74
C ASP A 221 11.03 -5.54 -2.73
N PHE A 222 9.83 -5.13 -3.12
CA PHE A 222 8.91 -4.33 -2.30
C PHE A 222 7.57 -5.02 -2.17
N VAL A 223 6.93 -4.82 -1.02
CA VAL A 223 5.57 -5.30 -0.76
C VAL A 223 4.67 -4.16 -0.31
N ALA A 224 3.39 -4.25 -0.67
CA ALA A 224 2.34 -3.40 -0.14
C ALA A 224 1.98 -3.84 1.26
N THR A 225 1.91 -2.92 2.22
CA THR A 225 1.49 -3.19 3.60
C THR A 225 0.78 -1.99 4.20
N ILE A 226 0.08 -2.16 5.33
CA ILE A 226 -0.56 -1.05 6.07
C ILE A 226 0.33 -0.67 7.24
N ARG A 227 0.58 0.63 7.40
CA ARG A 227 1.34 1.17 8.53
C ARG A 227 0.71 2.43 9.08
N ALA A 228 1.03 2.76 10.32
CA ALA A 228 0.63 4.02 10.91
C ALA A 228 1.19 5.21 10.10
N THR A 229 0.36 6.22 9.84
CA THR A 229 0.80 7.44 9.18
C THR A 229 1.68 8.26 10.11
N THR A 230 2.68 8.96 9.58
CA THR A 230 3.53 9.89 10.35
C THR A 230 2.82 11.24 10.59
N GLY A 231 1.60 11.20 11.14
CA GLY A 231 0.90 12.38 11.64
C GLY A 231 0.10 13.18 10.60
N THR A 232 -0.40 12.55 9.54
CA THR A 232 -1.33 13.22 8.62
C THR A 232 -2.77 13.16 9.17
N ALA A 233 -3.51 14.26 9.05
CA ALA A 233 -4.82 14.44 9.72
C ALA A 233 -5.98 13.61 9.12
N PHE A 234 -5.76 12.82 8.07
CA PHE A 234 -6.85 12.19 7.31
C PHE A 234 -7.10 10.72 7.67
N SER A 235 -6.06 9.98 8.08
CA SER A 235 -6.20 8.62 8.61
C SER A 235 -5.00 8.26 9.48
N ALA A 236 -5.25 7.44 10.51
CA ALA A 236 -4.21 6.89 11.37
C ALA A 236 -3.32 5.87 10.62
N PHE A 237 -3.81 5.30 9.51
CA PHE A 237 -3.11 4.26 8.75
C PHE A 237 -3.07 4.58 7.25
N GLY A 238 -1.95 4.23 6.60
CA GLY A 238 -1.71 4.34 5.17
C GLY A 238 -1.32 2.99 4.59
N ALA A 239 -1.60 2.76 3.30
CA ALA A 239 -1.00 1.65 2.57
C ALA A 239 0.34 2.12 1.98
N TYR A 240 1.43 1.40 2.22
CA TYR A 240 2.79 1.77 1.86
C TYR A 240 3.51 0.65 1.12
N GLU A 241 4.39 1.02 0.19
CA GLU A 241 5.39 0.14 -0.37
C GLU A 241 6.56 0.06 0.62
N VAL A 242 6.97 -1.15 0.96
CA VAL A 242 8.03 -1.40 1.93
C VAL A 242 9.00 -2.40 1.34
N GLY A 243 10.28 -2.01 1.30
CA GLY A 243 11.36 -2.89 0.86
C GLY A 243 11.53 -4.07 1.81
N LEU A 244 11.71 -5.27 1.26
CA LEU A 244 11.98 -6.49 2.03
C LEU A 244 13.31 -6.39 2.79
N ASP A 245 14.24 -5.57 2.33
CA ASP A 245 15.53 -5.30 2.99
C ASP A 245 15.42 -4.48 4.29
N ARG A 246 14.23 -3.96 4.62
CA ARG A 246 14.00 -3.14 5.82
C ARG A 246 13.89 -3.93 7.12
N GLU A 247 14.11 -5.24 7.07
CA GLU A 247 14.17 -6.12 8.25
C GLU A 247 12.92 -6.01 9.13
N PHE A 248 11.75 -5.95 8.49
CA PHE A 248 10.50 -6.06 9.21
C PHE A 248 10.13 -7.54 9.38
N GLY A 249 9.48 -7.87 10.48
CA GLY A 249 8.87 -9.19 10.65
C GLY A 249 7.76 -9.42 9.61
N PRO A 250 7.50 -10.67 9.21
CA PRO A 250 6.56 -10.98 8.14
C PRO A 250 5.14 -10.46 8.42
N ALA A 251 4.66 -10.49 9.66
CA ALA A 251 3.37 -9.92 10.05
C ALA A 251 3.23 -8.40 9.78
N ASN A 252 4.35 -7.65 9.70
CA ASN A 252 4.35 -6.22 9.37
C ASN A 252 4.51 -5.96 7.85
N LEU A 253 4.82 -7.00 7.07
CA LEU A 253 5.03 -6.93 5.63
C LEU A 253 3.87 -7.55 4.85
N ALA A 254 3.22 -8.54 5.44
CA ALA A 254 2.15 -9.28 4.82
C ALA A 254 0.82 -8.53 4.85
N VAL A 255 -0.01 -8.85 3.87
CA VAL A 255 -1.40 -8.42 3.77
C VAL A 255 -2.31 -9.64 3.74
N GLN A 256 -3.48 -9.51 4.33
CA GLN A 256 -4.59 -10.41 4.12
C GLN A 256 -5.29 -10.01 2.82
N VAL A 257 -5.62 -11.00 1.98
CA VAL A 257 -6.46 -10.82 0.80
C VAL A 257 -7.63 -11.78 0.88
N CYS A 258 -8.86 -11.27 0.77
CA CYS A 258 -10.06 -12.09 0.81
C CYS A 258 -10.98 -11.83 -0.39
N ASP A 259 -11.75 -12.85 -0.75
CA ASP A 259 -12.68 -12.86 -1.89
C ASP A 259 -14.06 -12.30 -1.50
N LYS A 260 -14.55 -11.32 -2.27
CA LYS A 260 -15.92 -10.77 -2.21
C LYS A 260 -16.82 -11.32 -3.32
N GLY A 261 -16.30 -12.20 -4.18
CA GLY A 261 -16.97 -12.78 -5.34
C GLY A 261 -16.86 -11.91 -6.59
N ALA A 262 -17.10 -12.52 -7.75
CA ALA A 262 -17.10 -11.84 -9.06
C ALA A 262 -15.79 -11.06 -9.37
N GLY A 263 -14.64 -11.62 -8.98
CA GLY A 263 -13.32 -11.00 -9.16
C GLY A 263 -13.04 -9.82 -8.23
N GLN A 264 -13.89 -9.59 -7.23
CA GLN A 264 -13.72 -8.52 -6.25
C GLN A 264 -12.97 -9.06 -5.02
N VAL A 265 -12.05 -8.26 -4.51
CA VAL A 265 -11.26 -8.58 -3.33
C VAL A 265 -11.22 -7.42 -2.34
N MET A 266 -10.93 -7.74 -1.10
CA MET A 266 -10.49 -6.77 -0.10
C MET A 266 -9.07 -7.10 0.33
N ILE A 267 -8.26 -6.05 0.53
CA ILE A 267 -6.85 -6.17 0.89
C ILE A 267 -6.67 -5.44 2.21
N GLY A 268 -6.10 -6.10 3.20
CA GLY A 268 -5.98 -5.55 4.54
C GLY A 268 -4.76 -6.05 5.29
N SER A 269 -4.61 -5.63 6.53
CA SER A 269 -3.61 -6.15 7.45
C SER A 269 -4.22 -6.25 8.84
N THR A 270 -4.00 -7.39 9.50
CA THR A 270 -4.52 -7.65 10.84
C THR A 270 -3.76 -6.80 11.85
N GLY A 271 -4.42 -5.76 12.37
CA GLY A 271 -3.91 -4.96 13.48
C GLY A 271 -4.21 -5.60 14.84
N GLU A 272 -3.69 -5.02 15.92
CA GLU A 272 -3.92 -5.50 17.29
C GLU A 272 -5.41 -5.50 17.68
N THR A 273 -6.17 -4.52 17.19
CA THR A 273 -7.58 -4.31 17.57
C THR A 273 -8.57 -4.68 16.48
N ALA A 274 -8.19 -4.50 15.21
CA ALA A 274 -9.04 -4.72 14.05
C ALA A 274 -8.20 -4.81 12.77
N THR A 275 -8.71 -5.54 11.78
CA THR A 275 -8.16 -5.51 10.42
C THR A 275 -8.33 -4.12 9.83
N GLN A 276 -7.24 -3.56 9.32
CA GLN A 276 -7.26 -2.34 8.53
C GLN A 276 -7.38 -2.73 7.06
N TRP A 277 -8.28 -2.10 6.31
CA TRP A 277 -8.48 -2.38 4.89
C TRP A 277 -7.96 -1.24 4.00
N PHE A 278 -7.40 -1.58 2.84
CA PHE A 278 -7.02 -0.61 1.81
C PHE A 278 -8.25 0.17 1.39
N TYR A 279 -8.21 1.50 1.51
CA TYR A 279 -9.36 2.37 1.31
C TYR A 279 -8.98 3.69 0.65
N ILE A 280 -9.86 4.20 -0.23
CA ILE A 280 -9.71 5.52 -0.85
C ILE A 280 -10.75 6.48 -0.30
N HIS A 281 -10.28 7.58 0.30
CA HIS A 281 -11.15 8.71 0.67
C HIS A 281 -11.59 9.51 -0.55
N HIS A 282 -12.78 10.11 -0.46
CA HIS A 282 -13.27 11.02 -1.49
C HIS A 282 -12.33 12.20 -1.71
N GLY A 283 -11.99 12.48 -2.98
CA GLY A 283 -11.09 13.57 -3.36
C GLY A 283 -9.60 13.29 -3.09
N SER A 284 -9.23 12.04 -2.79
CA SER A 284 -7.84 11.62 -2.59
C SER A 284 -7.42 10.60 -3.65
N TRP A 285 -6.14 10.63 -4.01
CA TRP A 285 -5.47 9.57 -4.78
C TRP A 285 -4.55 8.70 -3.92
N LEU A 286 -4.44 8.99 -2.62
CA LEU A 286 -3.70 8.16 -1.67
C LEU A 286 -4.57 7.02 -1.15
N VAL A 287 -3.94 5.86 -0.91
CA VAL A 287 -4.58 4.68 -0.32
C VAL A 287 -4.29 4.63 1.18
N TYR A 288 -5.34 4.51 1.97
CA TYR A 288 -5.31 4.54 3.43
C TYR A 288 -5.71 3.19 4.03
N GLY A 289 -5.47 3.03 5.33
CA GLY A 289 -6.08 1.96 6.11
C GLY A 289 -7.41 2.41 6.71
N TRP A 290 -8.44 1.57 6.59
CA TRP A 290 -9.75 1.73 7.20
C TRP A 290 -10.02 0.61 8.20
N GLY A 291 -10.07 0.95 9.48
CA GLY A 291 -10.15 -0.03 10.59
C GLY A 291 -11.47 -0.09 11.34
N ILE A 292 -12.50 0.66 10.91
CA ILE A 292 -13.75 0.82 11.66
C ILE A 292 -14.92 0.34 10.80
N GLY A 293 -15.34 -0.91 11.01
CA GLY A 293 -16.45 -1.53 10.27
C GLY A 293 -16.15 -1.75 8.78
N ASP A 294 -17.21 -1.90 7.99
CA ASP A 294 -17.10 -2.13 6.54
C ASP A 294 -16.64 -0.86 5.81
N PRO A 295 -15.51 -0.88 5.06
CA PRO A 295 -15.08 0.26 4.23
C PRO A 295 -16.02 0.54 3.04
N GLY A 296 -16.99 -0.33 2.76
CA GLY A 296 -17.87 -0.26 1.60
C GLY A 296 -17.09 -0.34 0.28
N ASP A 297 -17.70 0.15 -0.80
CA ASP A 297 -17.09 0.09 -2.15
C ASP A 297 -15.73 0.82 -2.25
N GLY A 298 -15.42 1.72 -1.32
CA GLY A 298 -14.12 2.42 -1.29
C GLY A 298 -12.95 1.53 -0.88
N GLY A 299 -13.22 0.39 -0.23
CA GLY A 299 -12.22 -0.61 0.14
C GLY A 299 -12.32 -1.93 -0.63
N VAL A 300 -13.13 -1.97 -1.69
CA VAL A 300 -13.27 -3.11 -2.58
C VAL A 300 -12.50 -2.85 -3.87
N TRP A 301 -11.74 -3.85 -4.30
CA TRP A 301 -10.88 -3.80 -5.48
C TRP A 301 -11.31 -4.89 -6.46
N VAL A 302 -11.25 -4.62 -7.76
CA VAL A 302 -11.55 -5.57 -8.82
C VAL A 302 -10.22 -5.97 -9.46
N ALA A 303 -9.90 -7.26 -9.40
CA ALA A 303 -8.71 -7.82 -10.04
C ALA A 303 -8.98 -8.07 -11.54
N ASP A 304 -8.07 -7.64 -12.40
CA ASP A 304 -8.12 -7.92 -13.85
C ASP A 304 -6.74 -8.35 -14.38
N PRO A 305 -6.56 -9.62 -14.82
CA PRO A 305 -7.56 -10.70 -14.76
C PRO A 305 -7.95 -11.06 -13.32
N PRO A 306 -9.13 -11.69 -13.12
CA PRO A 306 -9.56 -12.09 -11.78
C PRO A 306 -8.61 -13.14 -11.18
N ILE A 307 -8.36 -13.02 -9.88
CA ILE A 307 -7.58 -14.02 -9.12
C ILE A 307 -8.34 -15.37 -9.16
N PRO A 308 -7.65 -16.52 -9.37
CA PRO A 308 -8.32 -17.81 -9.53
C PRO A 308 -9.25 -18.16 -8.37
N GLU A 309 -10.46 -18.61 -8.68
CA GLU A 309 -11.47 -18.97 -7.69
C GLU A 309 -10.95 -20.06 -6.73
N GLY A 310 -11.29 -19.92 -5.44
CA GLY A 310 -10.91 -20.89 -4.40
C GLY A 310 -9.48 -20.76 -3.87
N THR A 311 -8.66 -19.85 -4.41
CA THR A 311 -7.31 -19.57 -3.87
C THR A 311 -7.32 -18.65 -2.66
N LEU A 312 -8.27 -17.70 -2.64
CA LEU A 312 -8.48 -16.74 -1.56
C LEU A 312 -9.58 -17.22 -0.60
N GLU A 313 -9.46 -16.83 0.66
CA GLU A 313 -10.51 -17.07 1.66
C GLU A 313 -11.68 -16.10 1.44
N PRO A 314 -12.93 -16.51 1.67
CA PRO A 314 -14.06 -15.58 1.60
C PRO A 314 -13.89 -14.49 2.66
N CYS A 315 -14.23 -13.24 2.31
CA CYS A 315 -14.26 -12.18 3.31
C CYS A 315 -15.29 -12.51 4.39
N GLY A 316 -14.83 -12.58 5.65
CA GLY A 316 -15.71 -12.79 6.79
C GLY A 316 -16.76 -11.67 6.94
N ALA A 317 -17.81 -11.94 7.71
CA ALA A 317 -18.70 -10.87 8.17
C ALA A 317 -17.89 -9.93 9.06
N LEU A 318 -17.63 -8.71 8.58
CA LEU A 318 -17.00 -7.62 9.32
C LEU A 318 -17.87 -7.15 10.49
#